data_AF-A0A0Q4C881-F1
#
_entry.id   AF-A0A0Q4C881-F1
#
_cell.length_a   1.000
_cell.length_b   1.000
_cell.length_c   1.000
_cell.angle_alpha   90.00
_cell.angle_beta   90.00
_cell.angle_gamma   90.00
#
_symmetry.space_group_name_H-M   'P 1'
#
loop_
_entity.id
_entity.type
_entity.pdbx_description
1 polymer ?
#
loop_
_entity_poly.entity_id
_entity_poly.type
_entity_poly.pdbx_seq_one_letter_code
_entity_poly.pdbx_strand_id
1 'polypeptide(L)'
;MLIERVISPASGVVELWWAESSPGREGALVSKIADEQPLEIMSKSGAQEHGAVCWAHQQTLGNIEIRSPDVLRHLAGKRANDVVLPCDFVYAGKYRHGVHRWWCRTHQSHWGIKADLAELQSSNELRCANHAQLMSYEIEPFVVNLDKHAEVGIWCSMPAALSTAEIKPRPPKIHVHVRDTPQADKRIDKDFTVASTIHSTREGLFGEGELARVDITPAAAFNFVCALEAHLEMGCIDCSNCGYPHLDLGDFAKTPHRKHFCANCGRDSTWSKGAIISTPLKPLHDRTATRLTTLLPDRSLNLDDHKGRNYTVWASTPAIVWTASRPQEYGIHVHVHDGADRIIDETFGEVILNGKALVREELLQAMIDRTIV
;
A
#
# COMPACT_ATOMS: atom_id res chain seq x y z
N MET A 1 -10.82 -33.69 -18.98
CA MET A 1 -11.41 -32.35 -19.10
C MET A 1 -10.30 -31.33 -19.04
N LEU A 2 -10.36 -30.32 -19.88
CA LEU A 2 -9.42 -29.20 -19.91
C LEU A 2 -10.21 -27.89 -19.89
N ILE A 3 -9.55 -26.79 -19.56
CA ILE A 3 -10.19 -25.47 -19.55
C ILE A 3 -9.85 -24.77 -20.84
N GLU A 4 -10.89 -24.40 -21.59
CA GLU A 4 -10.79 -23.59 -22.80
C GLU A 4 -11.15 -22.13 -22.53
N ARG A 5 -10.47 -21.23 -23.25
CA ARG A 5 -10.73 -19.79 -23.24
C ARG A 5 -11.53 -19.44 -24.49
N VAL A 6 -12.75 -18.95 -24.30
CA VAL A 6 -13.69 -18.66 -25.40
C VAL A 6 -14.12 -17.21 -25.32
N ILE A 7 -14.07 -16.47 -26.42
CA ILE A 7 -14.59 -15.10 -26.45
C ILE A 7 -16.10 -15.19 -26.67
N SER A 8 -16.89 -14.67 -25.73
CA SER A 8 -18.34 -14.59 -25.87
C SER A 8 -18.71 -13.65 -27.02
N PRO A 9 -19.43 -14.12 -28.06
CA PRO A 9 -19.84 -13.24 -29.16
C PRO A 9 -20.84 -12.14 -28.71
N ALA A 10 -21.54 -12.37 -27.59
CA ALA A 10 -22.57 -11.46 -27.09
C ALA A 10 -21.99 -10.31 -26.25
N SER A 11 -21.01 -10.59 -25.40
CA SER A 11 -20.43 -9.61 -24.47
C SER A 11 -19.00 -9.18 -24.84
N GLY A 12 -18.31 -9.92 -25.70
CA GLY A 12 -16.88 -9.72 -25.99
C GLY A 12 -15.94 -10.13 -24.85
N VAL A 13 -16.48 -10.62 -23.72
CA VAL A 13 -15.71 -11.08 -22.55
C VAL A 13 -15.13 -12.46 -22.82
N VAL A 14 -13.93 -12.72 -22.29
CA VAL A 14 -13.32 -14.05 -22.33
C VAL A 14 -13.96 -14.90 -21.22
N GLU A 15 -14.60 -15.98 -21.61
CA GLU A 15 -15.21 -16.96 -20.73
C GLU A 15 -14.29 -18.17 -20.56
N LEU A 16 -14.24 -18.71 -19.35
CA LEU A 16 -13.56 -19.97 -19.03
C LEU A 16 -14.59 -21.11 -19.06
N TRP A 17 -14.30 -22.16 -19.82
CA TRP A 17 -15.22 -23.28 -20.02
C TRP A 17 -14.55 -24.62 -19.74
N TRP A 18 -15.29 -25.55 -19.13
CA TRP A 18 -14.92 -26.96 -19.17
C TRP A 18 -15.11 -27.50 -20.58
N ALA A 19 -14.08 -28.15 -21.11
CA ALA A 19 -14.14 -28.84 -22.38
C ALA A 19 -13.76 -30.32 -22.23
N GLU A 20 -14.48 -31.17 -22.94
CA GLU A 20 -14.15 -32.58 -23.09
C GLU A 20 -13.16 -32.77 -24.23
N SER A 21 -11.92 -33.15 -23.93
CA SER A 21 -10.97 -33.52 -24.98
C SER A 21 -11.15 -34.97 -25.38
N SER A 22 -11.46 -35.21 -26.64
CA SER A 22 -11.33 -36.52 -27.28
C SER A 22 -10.15 -36.51 -28.25
N PRO A 23 -9.37 -37.60 -28.38
CA PRO A 23 -8.29 -37.66 -29.37
C PRO A 23 -8.80 -37.34 -30.78
N GLY A 24 -8.26 -36.31 -31.42
CA GLY A 24 -8.57 -35.95 -32.82
C GLY A 24 -9.83 -35.10 -33.04
N ARG A 25 -10.46 -34.55 -32.00
CA ARG A 25 -11.55 -33.56 -32.11
C ARG A 25 -11.27 -32.33 -31.26
N GLU A 26 -11.68 -31.15 -31.74
CA GLU A 26 -11.81 -29.98 -30.88
C GLU A 26 -12.75 -30.31 -29.72
N GLY A 27 -12.36 -29.94 -28.50
CA GLY A 27 -13.09 -30.32 -27.32
C GLY A 27 -14.45 -29.64 -27.26
N ALA A 28 -15.52 -30.41 -27.06
CA ALA A 28 -16.85 -29.83 -26.90
C ALA A 28 -16.92 -29.08 -25.57
N LEU A 29 -17.38 -27.82 -25.61
CA LEU A 29 -17.64 -27.01 -24.43
C LEU A 29 -18.82 -27.61 -23.65
N VAL A 30 -18.61 -27.92 -22.37
CA VAL A 30 -19.59 -28.61 -21.52
C VAL A 30 -20.32 -27.60 -20.62
N SER A 31 -19.58 -26.76 -19.91
CA SER A 31 -20.16 -25.83 -18.94
C SER A 31 -19.24 -24.64 -18.68
N LYS A 32 -19.83 -23.45 -18.56
CA LYS A 32 -19.13 -22.22 -18.20
C LYS A 32 -18.67 -22.30 -16.74
N ILE A 33 -17.43 -21.91 -16.49
CA ILE A 33 -16.80 -21.86 -15.17
C ILE A 33 -16.92 -20.43 -14.61
N ALA A 34 -16.41 -19.45 -15.35
CA ALA A 34 -16.36 -18.04 -14.92
C ALA A 34 -16.04 -17.12 -16.11
N ASP A 35 -16.07 -15.81 -15.84
CA ASP A 35 -15.57 -14.78 -16.73
C ASP A 35 -14.14 -14.37 -16.34
N GLU A 36 -13.23 -14.37 -17.30
CA GLU A 36 -11.88 -13.82 -17.15
C GLU A 36 -11.96 -12.30 -17.17
N GLN A 37 -11.36 -11.66 -16.17
CA GLN A 37 -11.39 -10.21 -16.05
C GLN A 37 -10.39 -9.58 -17.03
N PRO A 38 -10.73 -8.42 -17.63
CA PRO A 38 -9.81 -7.75 -18.54
C PRO A 38 -8.54 -7.34 -17.80
N LEU A 39 -7.38 -7.56 -18.43
CA LEU A 39 -6.14 -7.04 -17.90
C LEU A 39 -6.10 -5.53 -18.10
N GLU A 40 -6.06 -4.79 -16.99
CA GLU A 40 -5.84 -3.36 -17.03
C GLU A 40 -4.40 -3.07 -17.47
N ILE A 41 -4.30 -2.52 -18.67
CA ILE A 41 -3.09 -1.90 -19.16
C ILE A 41 -3.19 -0.44 -18.73
N MET A 42 -2.15 0.10 -18.09
CA MET A 42 -2.11 1.53 -17.81
C MET A 42 -2.16 2.31 -19.13
N SER A 43 -3.35 2.77 -19.52
CA SER A 43 -3.53 3.79 -20.53
C SER A 43 -3.35 5.16 -19.89
N LYS A 44 -2.77 6.10 -20.62
CA LYS A 44 -2.48 7.46 -20.14
C LYS A 44 -3.74 8.15 -19.54
N SER A 45 -4.93 7.96 -20.10
CA SER A 45 -6.13 8.66 -19.62
C SER A 45 -6.66 8.22 -18.23
N GLY A 46 -6.47 9.09 -17.23
CA GLY A 46 -7.54 9.51 -16.30
C GLY A 46 -7.48 9.00 -14.86
N ALA A 47 -6.80 9.73 -13.97
CA ALA A 47 -6.84 9.56 -12.51
C ALA A 47 -8.17 10.00 -11.84
N GLN A 48 -9.31 9.92 -12.54
CA GLN A 48 -10.58 10.48 -12.09
C GLN A 48 -11.63 9.46 -11.64
N GLU A 49 -11.47 8.16 -11.87
CA GLU A 49 -12.45 7.19 -11.39
C GLU A 49 -12.20 6.83 -9.92
N HIS A 50 -13.24 6.96 -9.11
CA HIS A 50 -13.24 6.67 -7.69
C HIS A 50 -13.20 5.14 -7.46
N GLY A 51 -11.99 4.57 -7.43
CA GLY A 51 -11.77 3.16 -7.07
C GLY A 51 -11.80 2.90 -5.56
N ALA A 52 -12.02 1.64 -5.19
CA ALA A 52 -11.79 1.17 -3.83
C ALA A 52 -10.31 0.78 -3.67
N VAL A 53 -9.72 1.11 -2.53
CA VAL A 53 -8.36 0.68 -2.19
C VAL A 53 -8.46 -0.54 -1.27
N CYS A 54 -7.85 -1.65 -1.65
CA CYS A 54 -7.75 -2.86 -0.84
C CYS A 54 -6.32 -3.23 -0.51
N TRP A 55 -6.14 -3.89 0.62
CA TRP A 55 -4.86 -4.45 1.02
C TRP A 55 -5.10 -5.64 1.94
N ALA A 56 -4.11 -6.51 2.04
CA ALA A 56 -3.99 -7.40 3.18
C ALA A 56 -2.86 -6.93 4.08
N HIS A 57 -2.94 -7.30 5.35
CA HIS A 57 -1.85 -7.12 6.30
C HIS A 57 -0.59 -7.87 5.81
N GLN A 58 -0.69 -9.18 5.65
CA GLN A 58 0.46 -10.06 5.36
C GLN A 58 0.83 -10.19 3.87
N GLN A 59 0.40 -9.26 3.00
CA GLN A 59 0.73 -9.35 1.58
C GLN A 59 2.18 -8.98 1.30
N THR A 60 2.76 -9.65 0.30
CA THR A 60 4.13 -9.37 -0.16
C THR A 60 4.16 -8.50 -1.42
N LEU A 61 3.00 -8.21 -2.03
CA LEU A 61 2.89 -7.34 -3.19
C LEU A 61 1.66 -6.44 -3.05
N GLY A 62 1.59 -5.36 -3.81
CA GLY A 62 0.44 -4.46 -3.79
C GLY A 62 -0.21 -4.27 -5.17
N ASN A 63 -1.34 -4.94 -5.40
CA ASN A 63 -2.35 -4.48 -6.37
C ASN A 63 -3.51 -3.88 -5.58
N ILE A 64 -3.31 -2.63 -5.16
CA ILE A 64 -4.14 -2.03 -4.11
C ILE A 64 -5.40 -1.37 -4.65
N GLU A 65 -5.47 -1.04 -5.94
CA GLU A 65 -6.65 -0.45 -6.55
C GLU A 65 -7.58 -1.55 -7.09
N ILE A 66 -8.82 -1.62 -6.59
CA ILE A 66 -9.86 -2.49 -7.13
C ILE A 66 -10.67 -1.70 -8.15
N ARG A 67 -10.67 -2.19 -9.39
CA ARG A 67 -11.54 -1.70 -10.47
C ARG A 67 -12.42 -2.78 -11.08
N SER A 68 -12.21 -4.05 -10.73
CA SER A 68 -13.08 -5.14 -11.19
C SER A 68 -14.53 -4.87 -10.74
N PRO A 69 -15.49 -4.74 -11.67
CA PRO A 69 -16.88 -4.52 -11.33
C PRO A 69 -17.46 -5.63 -10.45
N ASP A 70 -16.97 -6.87 -10.63
CA ASP A 70 -17.41 -8.01 -9.84
C ASP A 70 -16.97 -7.88 -8.39
N VAL A 71 -15.71 -7.52 -8.14
CA VAL A 71 -15.22 -7.29 -6.76
C VAL A 71 -15.93 -6.10 -6.13
N LEU A 72 -16.10 -4.99 -6.86
CA LEU A 72 -16.75 -3.77 -6.36
C LEU A 72 -18.18 -4.02 -5.88
N ARG A 73 -18.94 -4.90 -6.55
CA ARG A 73 -20.30 -5.28 -6.15
C ARG A 73 -20.38 -6.02 -4.81
N HIS A 74 -19.28 -6.62 -4.36
CA HIS A 74 -19.21 -7.36 -3.10
C HIS A 74 -18.77 -6.49 -1.92
N LEU A 75 -18.38 -5.23 -2.15
CA LEU A 75 -17.99 -4.32 -1.09
C LEU A 75 -19.23 -3.83 -0.32
N ALA A 76 -19.30 -4.17 0.97
CA ALA A 76 -20.38 -3.75 1.86
C ALA A 76 -20.03 -2.43 2.58
N GLY A 77 -20.69 -1.33 2.21
CA GLY A 77 -20.45 -0.04 2.85
C GLY A 77 -19.08 0.58 2.50
N LYS A 78 -18.72 1.69 3.17
CA LYS A 78 -17.56 2.51 2.78
C LYS A 78 -16.20 1.92 3.16
N ARG A 79 -16.15 1.01 4.13
CA ARG A 79 -14.91 0.38 4.61
C ARG A 79 -15.20 -0.92 5.31
N ALA A 80 -14.27 -1.86 5.24
CA ALA A 80 -14.26 -3.03 6.11
C ALA A 80 -12.82 -3.45 6.41
N ASN A 81 -12.64 -4.12 7.55
CA ASN A 81 -11.40 -4.79 7.91
C ASN A 81 -11.67 -6.28 8.04
N ASP A 82 -10.66 -7.08 7.76
CA ASP A 82 -10.67 -8.52 7.99
C ASP A 82 -11.84 -9.26 7.33
N VAL A 83 -12.13 -8.92 6.07
CA VAL A 83 -13.18 -9.55 5.27
C VAL A 83 -12.61 -10.43 4.16
N VAL A 84 -13.36 -11.46 3.77
CA VAL A 84 -13.04 -12.26 2.59
C VAL A 84 -13.63 -11.60 1.35
N LEU A 85 -12.78 -11.29 0.37
CA LEU A 85 -13.17 -10.71 -0.91
C LEU A 85 -13.21 -11.78 -2.01
N PRO A 86 -14.01 -11.61 -3.07
CA PRO A 86 -14.02 -12.55 -4.19
C PRO A 86 -12.69 -12.55 -4.96
N CYS A 87 -12.40 -13.68 -5.61
CA CYS A 87 -11.24 -13.80 -6.48
C CYS A 87 -11.45 -13.01 -7.79
N ASP A 88 -10.42 -12.27 -8.21
CA ASP A 88 -10.37 -11.52 -9.47
C ASP A 88 -9.29 -12.11 -10.38
N PHE A 89 -9.69 -12.90 -11.37
CA PHE A 89 -8.75 -13.65 -12.22
C PHE A 89 -8.45 -12.97 -13.54
N VAL A 90 -7.16 -12.77 -13.80
CA VAL A 90 -6.63 -12.33 -15.10
C VAL A 90 -5.69 -13.37 -15.69
N TYR A 91 -5.57 -13.40 -17.01
CA TYR A 91 -4.66 -14.32 -17.69
C TYR A 91 -3.18 -13.94 -17.48
N ALA A 92 -2.38 -14.88 -16.99
CA ALA A 92 -0.97 -14.71 -16.65
C ALA A 92 -0.02 -15.56 -17.53
N GLY A 93 -0.48 -15.94 -18.72
CA GLY A 93 0.29 -16.69 -19.71
C GLY A 93 0.15 -18.21 -19.57
N LYS A 94 1.21 -18.96 -19.89
CA LYS A 94 1.26 -20.42 -19.79
C LYS A 94 2.39 -20.85 -18.85
N TYR A 95 2.19 -21.96 -18.15
CA TYR A 95 3.27 -22.68 -17.48
C TYR A 95 4.25 -23.27 -18.51
N ARG A 96 5.43 -23.70 -18.05
CA ARG A 96 6.47 -24.32 -18.91
C ARG A 96 5.97 -25.55 -19.67
N HIS A 97 4.99 -26.27 -19.11
CA HIS A 97 4.33 -27.42 -19.74
C HIS A 97 3.11 -27.05 -20.60
N GLY A 98 2.98 -25.78 -21.00
CA GLY A 98 2.01 -25.31 -22.00
C GLY A 98 0.57 -25.09 -21.50
N VAL A 99 0.27 -25.40 -20.24
CA VAL A 99 -1.05 -25.18 -19.63
C VAL A 99 -1.24 -23.71 -19.28
N HIS A 100 -2.45 -23.19 -19.47
CA HIS A 100 -2.81 -21.83 -19.10
C HIS A 100 -2.61 -21.56 -17.61
N ARG A 101 -2.18 -20.35 -17.31
CA ARG A 101 -1.94 -19.84 -15.96
C ARG A 101 -2.73 -18.56 -15.78
N TRP A 102 -3.42 -18.45 -14.66
CA TRP A 102 -4.15 -17.25 -14.25
C TRP A 102 -3.53 -16.67 -12.98
N TRP A 103 -3.89 -15.44 -12.70
CA TRP A 103 -3.46 -14.68 -11.55
C TRP A 103 -4.66 -14.07 -10.85
N CYS A 104 -4.80 -14.33 -9.55
CA CYS A 104 -5.78 -13.66 -8.73
C CYS A 104 -5.23 -12.30 -8.29
N ARG A 105 -5.80 -11.19 -8.78
CA ARG A 105 -5.39 -9.83 -8.41
C ARG A 105 -5.68 -9.50 -6.95
N THR A 106 -6.82 -9.98 -6.43
CA THR A 106 -7.24 -9.75 -5.03
C THR A 106 -6.26 -10.37 -4.02
N HIS A 107 -5.95 -11.66 -4.19
CA HIS A 107 -5.21 -12.46 -3.20
C HIS A 107 -3.78 -12.80 -3.63
N GLN A 108 -3.38 -12.31 -4.80
CA GLN A 108 -2.02 -12.37 -5.33
C GLN A 108 -1.46 -13.79 -5.38
N SER A 109 -2.21 -14.68 -6.02
CA SER A 109 -1.82 -16.08 -6.17
C SER A 109 -2.09 -16.58 -7.58
N HIS A 110 -1.20 -17.44 -8.09
CA HIS A 110 -1.42 -18.11 -9.37
C HIS A 110 -2.49 -19.18 -9.25
N TRP A 111 -3.13 -19.44 -10.39
CA TRP A 111 -4.12 -20.48 -10.53
C TRP A 111 -3.94 -21.22 -11.87
N GLY A 112 -4.29 -22.50 -11.89
CA GLY A 112 -4.24 -23.36 -13.08
C GLY A 112 -3.36 -24.61 -12.88
N ILE A 113 -2.99 -24.95 -11.65
CA ILE A 113 -2.33 -26.24 -11.34
C ILE A 113 -3.35 -27.35 -11.06
N LYS A 114 -2.88 -28.59 -10.93
CA LYS A 114 -3.75 -29.76 -10.68
C LYS A 114 -4.58 -29.64 -9.39
N ALA A 115 -4.01 -29.04 -8.35
CA ALA A 115 -4.72 -28.84 -7.08
C ALA A 115 -5.92 -27.91 -7.25
N ASP A 116 -5.72 -26.78 -7.95
CA ASP A 116 -6.77 -25.81 -8.27
C ASP A 116 -7.92 -26.44 -9.06
N LEU A 117 -7.60 -27.28 -10.05
CA LEU A 117 -8.58 -27.99 -10.87
C LEU A 117 -9.38 -28.99 -10.03
N ALA A 118 -8.73 -29.69 -9.10
CA ALA A 118 -9.39 -30.62 -8.19
C ALA A 118 -10.32 -29.88 -7.22
N GLU A 119 -9.89 -28.72 -6.69
CA GLU A 119 -10.72 -27.88 -5.85
C GLU A 119 -11.95 -27.39 -6.60
N LEU A 120 -11.78 -26.83 -7.81
CA LEU A 120 -12.88 -26.39 -8.67
C LEU A 120 -13.87 -27.52 -8.99
N GLN A 121 -13.39 -28.75 -9.23
CA GLN A 121 -14.29 -29.90 -9.46
C GLN A 121 -15.10 -30.26 -8.22
N SER A 122 -14.54 -30.07 -7.02
CA SER A 122 -15.22 -30.39 -5.76
C SER A 122 -16.17 -29.31 -5.27
N SER A 123 -15.81 -28.04 -5.44
CA SER A 123 -16.56 -26.88 -4.93
C SER A 123 -17.51 -26.30 -5.97
N ASN A 124 -17.24 -26.55 -7.26
CA ASN A 124 -17.86 -25.86 -8.39
C ASN A 124 -17.68 -24.33 -8.34
N GLU A 125 -16.62 -23.85 -7.67
CA GLU A 125 -16.30 -22.43 -7.54
C GLU A 125 -14.84 -22.15 -7.90
N LEU A 126 -14.64 -21.10 -8.70
CA LEU A 126 -13.31 -20.65 -9.10
C LEU A 126 -12.66 -19.82 -7.98
N ARG A 127 -11.78 -20.46 -7.21
CA ARG A 127 -11.08 -19.87 -6.07
C ARG A 127 -9.57 -20.06 -6.20
N CYS A 128 -8.80 -19.05 -5.78
CA CYS A 128 -7.35 -19.19 -5.68
C CYS A 128 -6.96 -19.84 -4.34
N ALA A 129 -5.73 -20.32 -4.24
CA ALA A 129 -5.21 -20.93 -3.01
C ALA A 129 -5.31 -20.01 -1.77
N ASN A 130 -5.33 -18.69 -1.99
CA ASN A 130 -5.41 -17.67 -0.94
C ASN A 130 -6.82 -17.07 -0.79
N HIS A 131 -7.87 -17.70 -1.32
CA HIS A 131 -9.22 -17.10 -1.35
C HIS A 131 -9.82 -16.80 0.03
N ALA A 132 -9.33 -17.44 1.10
CA ALA A 132 -9.77 -17.20 2.47
C ALA A 132 -8.94 -16.11 3.18
N GLN A 133 -7.98 -15.49 2.49
CA GLN A 133 -7.17 -14.41 3.04
C GLN A 133 -8.05 -13.23 3.42
N LEU A 134 -7.84 -12.74 4.63
CA LEU A 134 -8.53 -11.56 5.14
C LEU A 134 -7.95 -10.30 4.51
N MET A 135 -8.85 -9.49 3.97
CA MET A 135 -8.56 -8.25 3.27
C MET A 135 -9.24 -7.08 3.99
N SER A 136 -8.66 -5.91 3.84
CA SER A 136 -9.25 -4.65 4.28
C SER A 136 -9.46 -3.76 3.05
N TYR A 137 -10.48 -2.91 3.09
CA TYR A 137 -10.71 -1.95 2.02
C TYR A 137 -11.30 -0.63 2.52
N GLU A 138 -11.08 0.42 1.73
CA GLU A 138 -11.72 1.72 1.88
C GLU A 138 -12.17 2.23 0.50
N ILE A 139 -13.45 2.56 0.39
CA ILE A 139 -14.05 3.19 -0.79
C ILE A 139 -13.92 4.70 -0.60
N GLU A 140 -13.46 5.40 -1.65
CA GLU A 140 -13.23 6.85 -1.61
C GLU A 140 -12.33 7.27 -0.42
N PRO A 141 -11.07 6.77 -0.37
CA PRO A 141 -10.14 7.18 0.67
C PRO A 141 -9.93 8.69 0.65
N PHE A 142 -9.39 9.23 1.75
CA PHE A 142 -9.08 10.65 1.80
C PHE A 142 -8.08 11.04 0.71
N VAL A 143 -8.44 12.01 -0.13
CA VAL A 143 -7.60 12.50 -1.23
C VAL A 143 -7.06 13.89 -0.91
N VAL A 144 -5.74 14.07 -0.99
CA VAL A 144 -5.08 15.38 -0.91
C VAL A 144 -4.44 15.75 -2.24
N ASN A 145 -4.72 16.95 -2.73
CA ASN A 145 -4.05 17.49 -3.90
C ASN A 145 -2.83 18.30 -3.48
N LEU A 146 -1.64 17.78 -3.79
CA LEU A 146 -0.39 18.37 -3.32
C LEU A 146 -0.13 19.77 -3.92
N ASP A 147 -0.70 20.06 -5.08
CA ASP A 147 -0.52 21.35 -5.76
C ASP A 147 -1.51 22.43 -5.30
N LYS A 148 -2.52 22.07 -4.49
CA LYS A 148 -3.55 23.00 -4.00
C LYS A 148 -3.28 23.54 -2.60
N HIS A 149 -2.20 23.10 -1.96
CA HIS A 149 -1.88 23.46 -0.57
C HIS A 149 -0.46 23.97 -0.46
N ALA A 150 -0.22 24.88 0.48
CA ALA A 150 1.10 25.46 0.70
C ALA A 150 2.06 24.46 1.35
N GLU A 151 1.56 23.68 2.31
CA GLU A 151 2.31 22.60 2.95
C GLU A 151 1.43 21.36 3.12
N VAL A 152 1.98 20.21 2.75
CA VAL A 152 1.42 18.88 3.00
C VAL A 152 2.51 18.03 3.60
N GLY A 153 2.20 17.41 4.74
CA GLY A 153 3.01 16.39 5.38
C GLY A 153 2.22 15.10 5.50
N ILE A 154 2.81 13.97 5.12
CA ILE A 154 2.19 12.65 5.28
C ILE A 154 3.19 11.70 5.93
N TRP A 155 2.78 11.03 7.00
CA TRP A 155 3.62 10.07 7.74
C TRP A 155 2.91 8.73 7.94
N CYS A 156 3.70 7.70 8.21
CA CYS A 156 3.21 6.45 8.79
C CYS A 156 2.98 6.66 10.30
N SER A 157 1.72 6.72 10.73
CA SER A 157 1.34 6.77 12.16
C SER A 157 1.40 5.36 12.75
N MET A 158 2.48 5.08 13.45
CA MET A 158 2.68 3.88 14.25
C MET A 158 2.15 4.05 15.69
N PRO A 159 1.89 2.95 16.42
CA PRO A 159 1.66 3.01 17.87
C PRO A 159 2.80 3.74 18.57
N ALA A 160 2.51 4.33 19.73
CA ALA A 160 3.53 5.01 20.53
C ALA A 160 4.64 4.07 20.97
N ALA A 161 5.86 4.60 21.09
CA ALA A 161 6.97 3.90 21.69
C ALA A 161 6.78 3.78 23.21
N LEU A 162 6.26 4.87 23.80
CA LEU A 162 6.10 5.02 25.23
C LEU A 162 4.90 5.92 25.53
N SER A 163 4.14 5.59 26.57
CA SER A 163 2.99 6.36 27.01
C SER A 163 2.71 6.11 28.48
N THR A 164 2.11 7.08 29.14
CA THR A 164 1.50 6.89 30.48
C THR A 164 0.25 6.01 30.43
N ALA A 165 -0.42 5.92 29.27
CA ALA A 165 -1.57 5.05 29.06
C ALA A 165 -1.15 3.70 28.45
N GLU A 166 -2.04 2.72 28.51
CA GLU A 166 -1.84 1.43 27.84
C GLU A 166 -1.67 1.63 26.32
N ILE A 167 -0.56 1.12 25.78
CA ILE A 167 -0.30 1.14 24.33
C ILE A 167 -0.81 -0.17 23.73
N LYS A 168 -1.93 -0.11 23.02
CA LYS A 168 -2.46 -1.26 22.29
C LYS A 168 -1.76 -1.39 20.94
N PRO A 169 -1.20 -2.58 20.60
CA PRO A 169 -0.76 -2.87 19.25
C PRO A 169 -1.88 -2.61 18.24
N ARG A 170 -1.53 -2.03 17.10
CA ARG A 170 -2.50 -1.72 16.04
C ARG A 170 -1.82 -1.65 14.68
N PRO A 171 -2.58 -1.77 13.58
CA PRO A 171 -2.09 -1.41 12.26
C PRO A 171 -1.63 0.05 12.21
N PRO A 172 -0.69 0.37 11.30
CA PRO A 172 -0.30 1.74 11.04
C PRO A 172 -1.46 2.50 10.39
N LYS A 173 -1.45 3.82 10.56
CA LYS A 173 -2.40 4.74 9.92
C LYS A 173 -1.62 5.75 9.08
N ILE A 174 -2.32 6.52 8.27
CA ILE A 174 -1.74 7.60 7.47
C ILE A 174 -2.03 8.92 8.16
N HIS A 175 -1.01 9.51 8.79
CA HIS A 175 -1.15 10.81 9.43
C HIS A 175 -0.93 11.92 8.42
N VAL A 176 -1.86 12.88 8.36
CA VAL A 176 -1.81 13.95 7.37
C VAL A 176 -1.87 15.31 8.04
N HIS A 177 -0.90 16.15 7.69
CA HIS A 177 -0.90 17.58 7.91
C HIS A 177 -1.17 18.34 6.61
N VAL A 178 -2.10 19.30 6.64
CA VAL A 178 -2.32 20.23 5.52
C VAL A 178 -2.38 21.67 6.04
N ARG A 179 -1.66 22.57 5.37
CA ARG A 179 -1.77 24.02 5.56
C ARG A 179 -2.00 24.72 4.21
N ASP A 180 -2.94 25.66 4.22
CA ASP A 180 -3.21 26.52 3.07
C ASP A 180 -2.27 27.74 3.03
N THR A 181 -1.56 28.02 4.14
CA THR A 181 -0.56 29.08 4.24
C THR A 181 0.66 28.56 5.02
N PRO A 182 1.91 28.82 4.60
CA PRO A 182 3.09 28.32 5.29
C PRO A 182 3.09 28.70 6.77
N GLN A 183 3.46 27.74 7.63
CA GLN A 183 3.52 27.90 9.09
C GLN A 183 2.22 28.33 9.80
N ALA A 184 1.10 28.47 9.09
CA ALA A 184 -0.19 28.75 9.71
C ALA A 184 -0.74 27.52 10.46
N ASP A 185 -1.89 27.69 11.11
CA ASP A 185 -2.59 26.57 11.74
C ASP A 185 -2.89 25.47 10.73
N LYS A 186 -2.78 24.22 11.21
CA LYS A 186 -3.08 23.04 10.42
C LYS A 186 -4.58 23.01 10.12
N ARG A 187 -4.94 23.04 8.84
CA ARG A 187 -6.33 22.81 8.40
C ARG A 187 -6.72 21.33 8.59
N ILE A 188 -5.76 20.44 8.38
CA ILE A 188 -5.90 19.00 8.62
C ILE A 188 -4.74 18.57 9.50
N ASP A 189 -5.09 17.88 10.59
CA ASP A 189 -4.18 17.23 11.52
C ASP A 189 -4.88 16.00 12.10
N LYS A 190 -4.82 14.89 11.36
CA LYS A 190 -5.46 13.63 11.78
C LYS A 190 -4.95 12.42 11.03
N ASP A 191 -5.26 11.27 11.60
CA ASP A 191 -5.01 9.95 11.01
C ASP A 191 -6.17 9.52 10.10
N PHE A 192 -5.79 8.89 8.99
CA PHE A 192 -6.67 8.18 8.05
C PHE A 192 -6.25 6.71 7.97
N THR A 193 -7.14 5.81 7.54
CA THR A 193 -6.78 4.40 7.33
C THR A 193 -5.98 4.27 6.03
N VAL A 194 -6.50 4.85 4.95
CA VAL A 194 -5.82 5.03 3.66
C VAL A 194 -5.87 6.50 3.27
N ALA A 195 -4.83 6.98 2.59
CA ALA A 195 -4.86 8.27 1.93
C ALA A 195 -4.38 8.14 0.48
N SER A 196 -4.84 9.05 -0.37
CA SER A 196 -4.40 9.17 -1.76
C SER A 196 -3.84 10.56 -2.00
N THR A 197 -2.74 10.64 -2.73
CA THR A 197 -2.21 11.92 -3.22
C THR A 197 -2.54 12.09 -4.68
N ILE A 198 -2.96 13.28 -5.08
CA ILE A 198 -3.03 13.68 -6.49
C ILE A 198 -2.10 14.88 -6.73
N HIS A 199 -1.39 14.86 -7.85
CA HIS A 199 -0.53 15.97 -8.26
C HIS A 199 -0.44 16.06 -9.78
N SER A 200 -0.23 17.26 -10.29
CA SER A 200 0.07 17.50 -11.70
C SER A 200 1.43 16.93 -12.05
N THR A 201 1.52 16.17 -13.13
CA THR A 201 2.78 15.77 -13.74
C THR A 201 3.29 16.90 -14.62
N ARG A 202 3.65 18.05 -14.04
CA ARG A 202 4.41 19.06 -14.79
C ARG A 202 5.83 18.58 -15.10
N GLU A 203 6.33 17.60 -14.36
CA GLU A 203 7.57 16.88 -14.64
C GLU A 203 7.39 15.39 -14.30
N GLY A 204 7.05 14.58 -15.31
CA GLY A 204 7.70 13.28 -15.53
C GLY A 204 7.63 12.15 -14.50
N LEU A 205 6.66 12.08 -13.58
CA LEU A 205 6.45 10.85 -12.79
C LEU A 205 5.71 9.76 -13.58
N PHE A 206 4.79 10.15 -14.48
CA PHE A 206 3.98 9.24 -15.30
C PHE A 206 3.71 9.76 -16.74
N GLY A 207 4.49 10.75 -17.21
CA GLY A 207 4.27 11.46 -18.48
C GLY A 207 3.62 12.84 -18.29
N GLU A 208 3.82 13.77 -19.24
CA GLU A 208 3.32 15.15 -19.15
C GLU A 208 1.79 15.25 -19.27
N GLY A 209 1.17 16.07 -18.42
CA GLY A 209 -0.20 16.56 -18.62
C GLY A 209 -1.32 15.84 -17.86
N GLU A 210 -1.01 14.86 -17.00
CA GLU A 210 -2.00 14.07 -16.27
C GLU A 210 -1.92 14.31 -14.75
N LEU A 211 -3.05 14.25 -14.06
CA LEU A 211 -3.02 14.11 -12.61
C LEU A 211 -2.55 12.68 -12.31
N ALA A 212 -1.44 12.53 -11.62
CA ALA A 212 -1.01 11.23 -11.13
C ALA A 212 -1.55 11.02 -9.72
N ARG A 213 -2.11 9.83 -9.49
CA ARG A 213 -2.65 9.38 -8.21
C ARG A 213 -1.73 8.31 -7.63
N VAL A 214 -1.44 8.44 -6.34
CA VAL A 214 -0.72 7.41 -5.58
C VAL A 214 -1.53 7.12 -4.32
N ASP A 215 -1.95 5.87 -4.17
CA ASP A 215 -2.65 5.40 -2.97
C ASP A 215 -1.63 4.90 -1.93
N ILE A 216 -1.85 5.27 -0.68
CA ILE A 216 -0.98 5.00 0.46
C ILE A 216 -1.75 4.14 1.45
N THR A 217 -1.48 2.82 1.43
CA THR A 217 -2.05 1.86 2.37
C THR A 217 -1.20 1.73 3.62
N PRO A 218 -1.75 1.22 4.74
CA PRO A 218 -0.99 0.95 5.96
C PRO A 218 0.30 0.14 5.72
N ALA A 219 0.21 -0.97 4.99
CA ALA A 219 1.35 -1.83 4.72
C ALA A 219 2.41 -1.14 3.85
N ALA A 220 1.99 -0.38 2.83
CA ALA A 220 2.91 0.37 1.98
C ALA A 220 3.64 1.47 2.76
N ALA A 221 2.91 2.24 3.57
CA ALA A 221 3.47 3.30 4.42
C ALA A 221 4.49 2.75 5.42
N PHE A 222 4.16 1.66 6.09
CA PHE A 222 5.05 1.03 7.07
C PHE A 222 6.32 0.48 6.45
N ASN A 223 6.20 -0.33 5.41
CA ASN A 223 7.36 -0.93 4.74
C ASN A 223 8.27 0.16 4.15
N PHE A 224 7.68 1.21 3.58
CA PHE A 224 8.44 2.35 3.04
C PHE A 224 9.21 3.10 4.11
N VAL A 225 8.58 3.44 5.23
CA VAL A 225 9.26 4.15 6.34
C VAL A 225 10.35 3.27 6.96
N CYS A 226 10.11 1.96 7.14
CA CYS A 226 11.14 1.04 7.62
C CYS A 226 12.35 0.99 6.66
N ALA A 227 12.09 0.95 5.34
CA ALA A 227 13.15 0.98 4.34
C ALA A 227 13.93 2.31 4.33
N LEU A 228 13.27 3.45 4.56
CA LEU A 228 13.94 4.75 4.71
C LEU A 228 14.84 4.79 5.95
N GLU A 229 14.34 4.36 7.11
CA GLU A 229 15.10 4.31 8.37
C GLU A 229 16.29 3.36 8.29
N ALA A 230 16.13 2.23 7.58
CA ALA A 230 17.21 1.26 7.35
C ALA A 230 18.13 1.65 6.17
N HIS A 231 17.92 2.81 5.55
CA HIS A 231 18.68 3.29 4.39
C HIS A 231 18.78 2.26 3.24
N LEU A 232 17.68 1.53 2.99
CA LEU A 232 17.62 0.54 1.92
C LEU A 232 17.45 1.20 0.56
N GLU A 233 18.05 0.60 -0.46
CA GLU A 233 17.93 1.06 -1.84
C GLU A 233 16.50 0.84 -2.36
N MET A 234 15.84 1.92 -2.75
CA MET A 234 14.45 1.91 -3.22
C MET A 234 14.32 2.62 -4.57
N GLY A 235 13.38 2.16 -5.38
CA GLY A 235 13.01 2.80 -6.63
C GLY A 235 11.55 2.52 -6.99
N CYS A 236 11.16 2.81 -8.22
CA CYS A 236 9.89 2.36 -8.79
C CYS A 236 10.14 1.84 -10.19
N ILE A 237 9.69 0.62 -10.47
CA ILE A 237 9.74 0.03 -11.81
C ILE A 237 8.34 -0.38 -12.25
N ASP A 238 8.04 -0.09 -13.50
CA ASP A 238 6.79 -0.50 -14.12
C ASP A 238 6.91 -1.90 -14.72
N CYS A 239 5.81 -2.64 -14.68
CA CYS A 239 5.76 -3.96 -15.28
C CYS A 239 6.00 -3.87 -16.79
N SER A 240 7.01 -4.59 -17.28
CA SER A 240 7.34 -4.67 -18.71
C SER A 240 6.22 -5.27 -19.60
N ASN A 241 5.19 -5.85 -18.99
CA ASN A 241 4.04 -6.43 -19.70
C ASN A 241 2.78 -5.56 -19.67
N CYS A 242 2.40 -5.01 -18.50
CA CYS A 242 1.14 -4.27 -18.35
C CYS A 242 1.32 -2.77 -18.03
N GLY A 243 2.54 -2.33 -17.78
CA GLY A 243 2.86 -0.94 -17.41
C GLY A 243 2.48 -0.54 -15.98
N TYR A 244 1.86 -1.43 -15.19
CA TYR A 244 1.48 -1.12 -13.80
C TYR A 244 2.73 -1.01 -12.90
N PRO A 245 2.82 0.00 -12.01
CA PRO A 245 3.95 0.17 -11.10
C PRO A 245 4.02 -0.98 -10.10
N HIS A 246 5.23 -1.45 -9.82
CA HIS A 246 5.44 -2.50 -8.82
C HIS A 246 5.46 -1.91 -7.40
N LEU A 247 4.72 -2.56 -6.50
CA LEU A 247 4.71 -2.30 -5.07
C LEU A 247 5.11 -3.58 -4.33
N ASP A 248 6.35 -3.62 -3.87
CA ASP A 248 6.89 -4.67 -3.01
C ASP A 248 6.43 -4.41 -1.57
N LEU A 249 5.88 -5.44 -0.92
CA LEU A 249 5.42 -5.44 0.48
C LEU A 249 6.02 -6.64 1.23
N GLY A 250 5.83 -6.69 2.54
CA GLY A 250 6.20 -7.82 3.38
C GLY A 250 7.66 -8.22 3.16
N ASP A 251 7.91 -9.51 2.84
CA ASP A 251 9.27 -10.00 2.61
C ASP A 251 9.97 -9.37 1.40
N PHE A 252 9.25 -9.01 0.33
CA PHE A 252 9.85 -8.32 -0.82
C PHE A 252 10.27 -6.88 -0.49
N ALA A 253 9.70 -6.28 0.56
CA ALA A 253 10.07 -4.95 1.03
C ALA A 253 11.22 -4.92 2.05
N LYS A 254 11.75 -6.08 2.46
CA LYS A 254 12.84 -6.15 3.45
C LYS A 254 14.23 -6.16 2.83
N THR A 255 14.35 -6.48 1.56
CA THR A 255 15.66 -6.64 0.91
C THR A 255 15.61 -6.19 -0.55
N PRO A 256 16.48 -5.24 -0.96
CA PRO A 256 16.60 -4.87 -2.37
C PRO A 256 16.89 -6.07 -3.25
N HIS A 257 16.17 -6.18 -4.37
CA HIS A 257 16.26 -7.31 -5.28
C HIS A 257 16.06 -6.85 -6.73
N ARG A 258 16.41 -7.71 -7.69
CA ARG A 258 16.38 -7.36 -9.11
C ARG A 258 15.14 -7.86 -9.85
N LYS A 259 14.54 -8.95 -9.39
CA LYS A 259 13.43 -9.62 -10.06
C LYS A 259 12.13 -9.27 -9.35
N HIS A 260 11.28 -8.48 -9.98
CA HIS A 260 10.04 -8.02 -9.36
C HIS A 260 8.83 -8.76 -9.94
N PHE A 261 7.88 -9.06 -9.05
CA PHE A 261 6.65 -9.76 -9.40
C PHE A 261 5.50 -8.77 -9.56
N CYS A 262 4.80 -8.80 -10.70
CA CYS A 262 3.72 -7.85 -10.95
C CYS A 262 2.42 -8.31 -10.27
N ALA A 263 1.94 -7.53 -9.30
CA ALA A 263 0.70 -7.79 -8.59
C ALA A 263 -0.57 -7.62 -9.45
N ASN A 264 -0.50 -6.86 -10.56
CA ASN A 264 -1.64 -6.66 -11.45
C ASN A 264 -1.78 -7.81 -12.48
N CYS A 265 -0.70 -8.22 -13.14
CA CYS A 265 -0.78 -9.22 -14.23
C CYS A 265 -0.21 -10.61 -13.89
N GLY A 266 0.39 -10.78 -12.72
CA GLY A 266 0.94 -12.07 -12.26
C GLY A 266 2.19 -12.53 -13.00
N ARG A 267 2.86 -11.66 -13.76
CA ARG A 267 4.12 -11.96 -14.46
C ARG A 267 5.33 -11.56 -13.63
N ASP A 268 6.37 -12.35 -13.76
CA ASP A 268 7.63 -12.26 -12.98
C ASP A 268 8.85 -11.96 -13.86
N SER A 269 8.60 -11.44 -15.07
CA SER A 269 9.63 -11.16 -16.09
C SER A 269 10.15 -9.71 -16.03
N THR A 270 9.82 -8.95 -14.98
CA THR A 270 10.26 -7.56 -14.82
C THR A 270 11.53 -7.52 -13.97
N TRP A 271 12.57 -6.91 -14.52
CA TRP A 271 13.88 -6.82 -13.88
C TRP A 271 14.37 -5.38 -13.83
N SER A 272 14.80 -4.93 -12.66
CA SER A 272 15.46 -3.65 -12.46
C SER A 272 16.95 -3.73 -12.82
N LYS A 273 17.55 -2.57 -13.12
CA LYS A 273 18.98 -2.48 -13.49
C LYS A 273 19.87 -2.90 -12.32
N GLY A 274 19.61 -2.38 -11.13
CA GLY A 274 20.25 -2.72 -9.86
C GLY A 274 19.25 -3.35 -8.88
N ALA A 275 19.73 -3.80 -7.73
CA ALA A 275 18.84 -4.31 -6.67
C ALA A 275 18.12 -3.13 -6.00
N ILE A 276 16.79 -3.14 -6.01
CA ILE A 276 15.94 -2.12 -5.39
C ILE A 276 14.77 -2.80 -4.68
N ILE A 277 14.14 -2.12 -3.72
CA ILE A 277 12.73 -2.37 -3.35
C ILE A 277 11.87 -1.46 -4.23
N SER A 278 10.94 -2.01 -4.99
CA SER A 278 10.06 -1.22 -5.87
C SER A 278 8.83 -0.72 -5.10
N THR A 279 8.58 0.58 -5.17
CA THR A 279 7.40 1.21 -4.57
C THR A 279 7.06 2.53 -5.26
N PRO A 280 5.79 2.80 -5.59
CA PRO A 280 5.36 4.10 -6.12
C PRO A 280 5.49 5.24 -5.08
N LEU A 281 5.73 4.94 -3.81
CA LEU A 281 5.98 5.94 -2.78
C LEU A 281 7.37 6.59 -2.92
N LYS A 282 8.37 5.88 -3.45
CA LYS A 282 9.72 6.42 -3.61
C LYS A 282 9.77 7.64 -4.53
N PRO A 283 9.24 7.60 -5.76
CA PRO A 283 9.35 8.75 -6.65
C PRO A 283 8.41 9.91 -6.20
N LEU A 284 7.30 9.62 -5.50
CA LEU A 284 6.49 10.62 -4.79
C LEU A 284 7.28 11.32 -3.68
N HIS A 285 7.96 10.55 -2.84
CA HIS A 285 8.83 11.03 -1.78
C HIS A 285 9.96 11.88 -2.35
N ASP A 286 10.69 11.38 -3.35
CA ASP A 286 11.83 12.09 -3.93
C ASP A 286 11.44 13.44 -4.52
N ARG A 287 10.25 13.54 -5.13
CA ARG A 287 9.74 14.79 -5.69
C ARG A 287 9.37 15.81 -4.62
N THR A 288 8.70 15.35 -3.57
CA THR A 288 8.12 16.26 -2.56
C THR A 288 9.15 16.63 -1.53
N ALA A 289 9.93 15.65 -1.12
CA ALA A 289 10.88 15.69 -0.03
C ALA A 289 12.32 16.01 -0.53
N THR A 290 12.44 16.68 -1.69
CA THR A 290 13.72 17.12 -2.32
C THR A 290 14.61 17.99 -1.42
N ARG A 291 14.02 18.60 -0.39
CA ARG A 291 14.71 19.43 0.61
C ARG A 291 14.70 18.81 2.01
N LEU A 292 14.60 17.48 2.11
CA LEU A 292 14.82 16.73 3.34
C LEU A 292 16.27 16.86 3.81
N THR A 293 16.67 18.05 4.25
CA THR A 293 17.52 18.11 5.40
C THR A 293 16.60 17.82 6.58
N THR A 294 16.75 16.64 7.16
CA THR A 294 16.21 16.39 8.49
C THR A 294 17.01 17.26 9.47
N LEU A 295 16.30 18.07 10.26
CA LEU A 295 16.91 18.89 11.30
C LEU A 295 16.71 18.19 12.64
N LEU A 296 17.79 17.91 13.37
CA LEU A 296 17.70 17.57 14.78
C LEU A 296 17.42 18.86 15.56
N PRO A 297 16.27 18.98 16.24
CA PRO A 297 15.96 20.21 16.98
C PRO A 297 16.91 20.44 18.15
N ASP A 298 17.43 21.67 18.30
CA ASP A 298 18.21 22.08 19.48
C ASP A 298 17.29 22.47 20.66
N ARG A 299 16.40 21.54 21.02
CA ARG A 299 15.52 21.67 22.17
C ARG A 299 15.40 20.34 22.89
N SER A 300 15.39 20.41 24.21
CA SER A 300 15.23 19.25 25.09
C SER A 300 13.95 19.34 25.91
N LEU A 301 13.41 18.19 26.29
CA LEU A 301 12.26 18.07 27.19
C LEU A 301 12.57 17.08 28.30
N ASN A 302 12.40 17.51 29.55
CA ASN A 302 12.46 16.61 30.69
C ASN A 302 11.05 16.20 31.12
N LEU A 303 10.65 14.96 30.82
CA LEU A 303 9.34 14.43 31.20
C LEU A 303 9.18 14.27 32.72
N ASP A 304 10.28 14.23 33.49
CA ASP A 304 10.23 14.18 34.96
C ASP A 304 9.68 15.47 35.57
N ASP A 305 9.65 16.57 34.82
CA ASP A 305 9.03 17.84 35.24
C ASP A 305 7.51 17.85 35.01
N HIS A 306 6.96 16.82 34.35
CA HIS A 306 5.55 16.66 34.04
C HIS A 306 4.88 15.54 34.86
N LYS A 307 5.32 15.34 36.11
CA LYS A 307 4.72 14.34 37.02
C LYS A 307 3.21 14.57 37.18
N GLY A 308 2.45 13.48 37.10
CA GLY A 308 0.98 13.50 37.20
C GLY A 308 0.25 13.88 35.91
N ARG A 309 0.98 14.18 34.83
CA ARG A 309 0.41 14.43 33.49
C ARG A 309 0.49 13.20 32.62
N ASN A 310 -0.38 13.14 31.61
CA ASN A 310 -0.34 12.08 30.61
C ASN A 310 0.58 12.49 29.47
N TYR A 311 1.43 11.58 29.00
CA TYR A 311 2.26 11.82 27.84
C TYR A 311 2.32 10.61 26.92
N THR A 312 2.64 10.89 25.66
CA THR A 312 2.84 9.88 24.62
C THR A 312 4.04 10.29 23.77
N VAL A 313 4.90 9.33 23.47
CA VAL A 313 6.22 9.54 22.89
C VAL A 313 6.41 8.62 21.69
N TRP A 314 6.96 9.18 20.62
CA TRP A 314 7.31 8.49 19.38
C TRP A 314 8.72 8.90 18.95
N ALA A 315 9.47 8.01 18.32
CA ALA A 315 10.53 8.43 17.40
C ALA A 315 9.87 9.10 16.18
N SER A 316 10.27 10.32 15.82
CA SER A 316 9.75 10.95 14.60
C SER A 316 10.32 10.23 13.38
N THR A 317 9.49 9.77 12.45
CA THR A 317 9.97 9.08 11.24
C THR A 317 10.04 10.03 10.04
N PRO A 318 10.83 9.72 9.00
CA PRO A 318 10.75 10.41 7.72
C PRO A 318 9.32 10.47 7.21
N ALA A 319 8.94 11.63 6.68
CA ALA A 319 7.66 11.79 6.01
C ALA A 319 7.67 11.02 4.69
N ILE A 320 6.54 10.42 4.33
CA ILE A 320 6.31 9.87 2.98
C ILE A 320 6.19 11.02 1.98
N VAL A 321 5.52 12.10 2.39
CA VAL A 321 5.38 13.35 1.64
C VAL A 321 5.71 14.52 2.55
N TRP A 322 6.54 15.43 2.08
CA TRP A 322 6.84 16.67 2.79
C TRP A 322 7.04 17.82 1.81
N THR A 323 6.03 18.66 1.60
CA THR A 323 6.11 19.75 0.62
C THR A 323 6.52 21.10 1.23
N ALA A 324 6.69 21.17 2.55
CA ALA A 324 7.09 22.40 3.20
C ALA A 324 8.51 22.81 2.79
N SER A 325 8.75 24.11 2.67
CA SER A 325 10.06 24.66 2.28
C SER A 325 11.13 24.53 3.38
N ARG A 326 10.70 24.28 4.61
CA ARG A 326 11.54 24.11 5.79
C ARG A 326 11.95 22.65 6.00
N PRO A 327 13.06 22.40 6.72
CA PRO A 327 13.44 21.07 7.19
C PRO A 327 12.29 20.33 7.89
N GLN A 328 12.23 19.02 7.68
CA GLN A 328 11.49 18.15 8.58
C GLN A 328 12.29 18.00 9.87
N GLU A 329 11.63 18.10 11.02
CA GLU A 329 12.28 17.80 12.29
C GLU A 329 12.43 16.30 12.49
N TYR A 330 13.59 15.90 13.00
CA TYR A 330 13.97 14.50 13.20
C TYR A 330 14.56 14.33 14.60
N GLY A 331 13.82 13.68 15.48
CA GLY A 331 14.14 13.46 16.88
C GLY A 331 13.06 12.62 17.57
N ILE A 332 12.60 13.09 18.72
CA ILE A 332 11.56 12.42 19.54
C ILE A 332 10.34 13.32 19.60
N HIS A 333 9.23 12.85 19.05
CA HIS A 333 7.96 13.56 19.08
C HIS A 333 7.21 13.24 20.38
N VAL A 334 6.73 14.28 21.06
CA VAL A 334 6.11 14.16 22.37
C VAL A 334 4.80 14.94 22.41
N HIS A 335 3.75 14.26 22.88
CA HIS A 335 2.56 14.91 23.39
C HIS A 335 2.53 14.88 24.91
N VAL A 336 2.26 16.02 25.56
CA VAL A 336 1.94 16.09 27.00
C VAL A 336 0.58 16.73 27.18
N HIS A 337 -0.24 16.13 28.04
CA HIS A 337 -1.60 16.57 28.32
C HIS A 337 -1.78 16.91 29.81
N ASP A 338 -2.45 18.03 30.06
CA ASP A 338 -2.94 18.43 31.38
C ASP A 338 -4.47 18.30 31.38
N GLY A 339 -4.97 17.19 31.93
CA GLY A 339 -6.35 16.80 31.75
C GLY A 339 -6.70 16.53 30.29
N ALA A 340 -7.61 17.33 29.73
CA ALA A 340 -8.02 17.24 28.33
C ALA A 340 -7.15 18.09 27.38
N ASP A 341 -6.39 19.04 27.92
CA ASP A 341 -5.65 20.01 27.12
C ASP A 341 -4.27 19.46 26.75
N ARG A 342 -3.94 19.49 25.46
CA ARG A 342 -2.60 19.17 24.96
C ARG A 342 -1.72 20.40 25.09
N ILE A 343 -0.79 20.36 26.04
CA ILE A 343 0.11 21.48 26.38
C ILE A 343 1.47 21.40 25.68
N ILE A 344 1.84 20.22 25.19
CA ILE A 344 3.04 19.99 24.35
C ILE A 344 2.62 19.13 23.16
N ASP A 345 3.01 19.56 21.96
CA ASP A 345 2.87 18.86 20.67
C ASP A 345 4.09 19.23 19.80
N GLU A 346 5.24 18.65 20.11
CA GLU A 346 6.52 19.09 19.53
C GLU A 346 7.52 17.94 19.36
N THR A 347 8.50 18.15 18.49
CA THR A 347 9.63 17.22 18.29
C THR A 347 10.89 17.75 18.96
N PHE A 348 11.57 16.94 19.76
CA PHE A 348 12.74 17.35 20.54
C PHE A 348 13.98 16.60 20.07
N GLY A 349 15.15 17.24 20.18
CA GLY A 349 16.43 16.56 19.94
C GLY A 349 16.81 15.63 21.10
N GLU A 350 16.35 15.96 22.31
CA GLU A 350 16.57 15.15 23.51
C GLU A 350 15.31 15.11 24.36
N VAL A 351 14.97 13.91 24.86
CA VAL A 351 13.88 13.74 25.84
C VAL A 351 14.41 12.93 27.01
N ILE A 352 14.24 13.44 28.22
CA ILE A 352 14.70 12.81 29.47
C ILE A 352 13.51 12.21 30.21
N LEU A 353 13.65 10.98 30.68
CA LEU A 353 12.67 10.29 31.53
C LEU A 353 13.41 9.46 32.60
N ASN A 354 13.00 9.61 33.85
CA ASN A 354 13.64 9.01 35.02
C ASN A 354 15.15 9.30 35.07
N GLY A 355 15.54 10.55 34.78
CA GLY A 355 16.92 11.02 34.74
C GLY A 355 17.78 10.43 33.62
N LYS A 356 17.18 9.76 32.62
CA LYS A 356 17.90 9.18 31.47
C LYS A 356 17.38 9.76 30.16
N ALA A 357 18.30 10.10 29.25
CA ALA A 357 17.94 10.44 27.88
C ALA A 357 17.36 9.20 27.18
N LEU A 358 16.21 9.36 26.52
CA LEU A 358 15.61 8.33 25.69
C LEU A 358 16.41 8.17 24.39
N VAL A 359 16.57 6.93 23.93
CA VAL A 359 17.29 6.60 22.70
C VAL A 359 16.29 6.45 21.57
N ARG A 360 16.41 7.26 20.51
CA ARG A 360 15.45 7.29 19.39
C ARG A 360 15.32 5.92 18.71
N GLU A 361 16.42 5.21 18.51
CA GLU A 361 16.46 3.90 17.85
C GLU A 361 15.66 2.85 18.65
N GLU A 362 15.77 2.88 19.99
CA GLU A 362 14.99 2.00 20.86
C GLU A 362 13.49 2.34 20.80
N LEU A 363 13.16 3.65 20.76
CA LEU A 363 11.78 4.09 20.59
C LEU A 363 11.21 3.64 19.24
N LEU A 364 11.97 3.79 18.16
CA LEU A 364 11.58 3.34 16.82
C LEU A 364 11.34 1.83 16.78
N GLN A 365 12.26 1.04 17.34
CA GLN A 365 12.08 -0.41 17.41
C GLN A 365 10.81 -0.77 18.19
N ALA A 366 10.56 -0.10 19.32
CA ALA A 366 9.36 -0.32 20.12
C ALA A 366 8.06 0.11 19.39
N MET A 367 8.12 1.05 18.46
CA MET A 367 6.99 1.40 17.58
C MET A 367 6.75 0.31 16.53
N ILE A 368 7.84 -0.16 15.90
CA ILE A 368 7.81 -1.25 14.92
C ILE A 368 7.24 -2.53 15.54
N ASP A 369 7.74 -2.95 16.71
CA ASP A 369 7.32 -4.18 17.39
C ASP A 369 5.83 -4.18 17.79
N ARG A 370 5.25 -2.98 17.99
CA ARG A 370 3.83 -2.82 18.32
C ARG A 370 2.94 -2.66 17.10
N THR A 371 3.52 -2.47 15.91
CA THR A 371 2.76 -2.29 14.69
C THR A 371 2.32 -3.66 14.16
N ILE A 372 1.01 -3.84 14.00
CA ILE A 372 0.45 -5.06 13.40
C ILE A 372 0.48 -4.90 11.88
N VAL A 373 1.36 -5.66 11.23
CA VAL A 373 1.48 -5.72 9.77
C VAL A 373 1.23 -7.10 9.23
#